data_AF-A0A7K3PXF6-F1
#
_entry.id   AF-A0A7K3PXF6-F1
#
_cell.length_a   1.000
_cell.length_b   1.000
_cell.length_c   1.000
_cell.angle_alpha   90.00
_cell.angle_beta   90.00
_cell.angle_gamma   90.00
#
_symmetry.space_group_name_H-M   'P 1'
#
loop_
_entity.id
_entity.type
_entity.pdbx_description
1 polymer ?
#
loop_
_entity_poly.entity_id
_entity_poly.type
_entity_poly.pdbx_seq_one_letter_code
_entity_poly.pdbx_strand_id
1 'polypeptide(L)'
;ATEKSTGKLFLYKGNGNGTITGIGGRTEIGTGGWNGMNKVASPGDMNKDGKDDLVATEKSTGKLYLYKGNGNGLTSRTEIGTGGWNGISGLAAADFTGDGTGDIAAVESNTGETGKLYLYKGTGTGTLTTRTEIGTGGW
;
A
#
# COMPACT_ATOMS: atom_id res chain seq x y z
N ALA A 1 7.38 -4.38 8.61
CA ALA A 1 6.97 -3.86 9.94
C ALA A 1 7.76 -2.62 10.28
N THR A 2 7.10 -1.63 10.89
CA THR A 2 7.73 -0.36 11.30
C THR A 2 8.29 -0.47 12.71
N GLU A 3 9.53 -0.02 12.92
CA GLU A 3 10.16 0.08 14.23
C GLU A 3 9.82 1.41 14.88
N LYS A 4 9.11 1.37 16.02
CA LYS A 4 8.54 2.58 16.63
C LYS A 4 9.59 3.60 17.10
N SER A 5 10.72 3.15 17.64
CA SER A 5 11.76 4.03 18.18
C SER A 5 12.50 4.84 17.11
N THR A 6 12.66 4.29 15.91
CA THR A 6 13.43 4.89 14.82
C THR A 6 12.58 5.36 13.64
N GLY A 7 11.37 4.81 13.51
CA GLY A 7 10.52 5.01 12.33
C GLY A 7 11.04 4.30 11.08
N LYS A 8 11.96 3.35 11.22
CA LYS A 8 12.45 2.52 10.11
C LYS A 8 11.43 1.47 9.69
N LEU A 9 11.47 1.08 8.42
CA LEU A 9 10.68 -0.03 7.89
C LEU A 9 11.57 -1.24 7.62
N PHE A 10 11.14 -2.39 8.12
CA PHE A 10 11.84 -3.66 7.93
C PHE A 10 10.97 -4.67 7.17
N LEU A 11 11.57 -5.36 6.21
CA LEU A 11 11.03 -6.54 5.54
C LEU A 11 11.43 -7.80 6.32
N TYR A 12 10.43 -8.65 6.59
CA TYR A 12 10.60 -9.98 7.15
C TYR A 12 10.22 -10.96 6.05
N LYS A 13 11.21 -11.60 5.42
CA LYS A 13 10.96 -12.48 4.27
C LYS A 13 10.30 -13.77 4.72
N GLY A 14 9.38 -14.30 3.92
CA GLY A 14 8.86 -15.64 4.11
C GLY A 14 9.92 -16.67 3.73
N ASN A 15 10.08 -17.71 4.54
CA ASN A 15 11.07 -18.77 4.30
C ASN A 15 10.49 -19.94 3.48
N GLY A 16 9.28 -19.81 2.93
CA GLY A 16 8.62 -20.85 2.12
C GLY A 16 8.07 -22.07 2.88
N ASN A 17 8.26 -22.12 4.20
CA ASN A 17 7.83 -23.22 5.08
C ASN A 17 6.82 -22.77 6.16
N GLY A 18 6.09 -21.69 5.90
CA GLY A 18 5.16 -21.08 6.86
C GLY A 18 5.83 -20.25 7.96
N THR A 19 7.16 -20.10 7.94
CA THR A 19 7.89 -19.19 8.85
C THR A 19 8.35 -17.93 8.13
N ILE A 20 8.68 -16.90 8.92
CA ILE A 20 9.32 -15.67 8.45
C ILE A 20 10.74 -15.56 9.01
N THR A 21 11.59 -14.79 8.36
CA THR A 21 12.93 -14.46 8.88
C THR A 21 12.79 -13.82 10.27
N GLY A 22 13.61 -14.27 11.23
CA GLY A 22 13.63 -13.69 12.57
C GLY A 22 14.15 -12.25 12.60
N ILE A 23 13.99 -11.57 13.74
CA ILE A 23 14.38 -10.16 13.92
C ILE A 23 15.84 -9.90 13.52
N GLY A 24 16.76 -10.85 13.77
CA GLY A 24 18.19 -10.70 13.42
C GLY A 24 18.49 -10.77 11.92
N GLY A 25 17.56 -11.23 11.08
CA GLY A 25 17.73 -11.34 9.62
C GLY A 25 16.81 -10.44 8.81
N ARG A 26 16.03 -9.57 9.46
CA ARG A 26 15.15 -8.62 8.77
C ARG A 26 15.97 -7.64 7.92
N THR A 27 15.47 -7.29 6.75
CA THR A 27 16.11 -6.30 5.87
C THR A 27 15.52 -4.92 6.13
N GLU A 28 16.35 -3.91 6.36
CA GLU A 28 15.88 -2.52 6.38
C GLU A 28 15.53 -2.10 4.94
N ILE A 29 14.28 -1.70 4.71
CA ILE A 29 13.80 -1.24 3.39
C ILE A 29 13.31 0.21 3.43
N GLY A 30 13.41 0.86 4.60
CA GLY A 30 13.08 2.26 4.79
C GLY A 30 13.82 2.84 5.99
N THR A 31 14.52 3.94 5.77
CA THR A 31 15.50 4.51 6.71
C THR A 31 14.89 5.38 7.81
N GLY A 32 13.61 5.76 7.69
CA GLY A 32 12.92 6.61 8.66
C GLY A 32 11.55 7.11 8.15
N GLY A 33 10.80 7.79 9.03
CA GLY A 33 9.54 8.45 8.66
C GLY A 33 8.31 7.54 8.57
N TRP A 34 8.47 6.21 8.66
CA TRP A 34 7.35 5.26 8.53
C TRP A 34 6.38 5.30 9.70
N ASN A 35 6.77 5.89 10.83
CA ASN A 35 5.83 6.20 11.92
C ASN A 35 4.74 7.20 11.49
N GLY A 36 5.00 8.01 10.46
CA GLY A 36 4.03 8.92 9.85
C GLY A 36 3.02 8.23 8.93
N MET A 37 3.24 6.96 8.59
CA MET A 37 2.33 6.16 7.77
C MET A 37 1.41 5.31 8.66
N ASN A 38 0.19 5.01 8.21
CA ASN A 38 -0.72 4.08 8.90
C ASN A 38 -0.96 2.78 8.11
N LYS A 39 -1.71 2.81 7.02
CA LYS A 39 -2.01 1.62 6.21
C LYS A 39 -0.90 1.45 5.19
N VAL A 40 -0.34 0.25 5.14
CA VAL A 40 0.71 -0.13 4.20
C VAL A 40 0.29 -1.45 3.57
N ALA A 41 0.33 -1.51 2.24
CA ALA A 41 -0.03 -2.71 1.49
C ALA A 41 0.94 -2.88 0.31
N SER A 42 1.11 -4.12 -0.16
CA SER A 42 1.83 -4.40 -1.40
C SER A 42 0.82 -4.80 -2.47
N PRO A 43 0.64 -3.98 -3.53
CA PRO A 43 -0.18 -4.31 -4.68
C PRO A 43 0.48 -5.31 -5.65
N GLY A 44 1.75 -5.66 -5.44
CA GLY A 44 2.60 -6.27 -6.47
C GLY A 44 3.29 -5.18 -7.31
N ASP A 45 3.57 -5.47 -8.57
CA ASP A 45 4.25 -4.57 -9.51
C ASP A 45 3.24 -3.60 -10.17
N MET A 46 3.18 -2.36 -9.69
CA MET A 46 2.25 -1.34 -10.22
C MET A 46 2.80 -0.57 -11.40
N ASN A 47 4.13 -0.58 -11.61
CA ASN A 47 4.80 0.15 -12.68
C ASN A 47 5.42 -0.76 -13.76
N LYS A 48 5.15 -2.06 -13.69
CA LYS A 48 5.58 -3.09 -14.64
C LYS A 48 7.11 -3.15 -14.81
N ASP A 49 7.85 -2.95 -13.70
CA ASP A 49 9.32 -2.99 -13.70
C ASP A 49 9.93 -4.32 -13.19
N GLY A 50 9.06 -5.29 -12.93
CA GLY A 50 9.38 -6.63 -12.45
C GLY A 50 9.62 -6.72 -10.95
N LYS A 51 9.24 -5.69 -10.16
CA LYS A 51 9.47 -5.65 -8.72
C LYS A 51 8.21 -5.25 -7.97
N ASP A 52 8.01 -5.86 -6.82
CA ASP A 52 6.89 -5.52 -5.96
C ASP A 52 7.04 -4.13 -5.35
N ASP A 53 5.96 -3.37 -5.44
CA ASP A 53 5.85 -2.03 -4.87
C ASP A 53 5.14 -2.05 -3.51
N LEU A 54 5.20 -0.92 -2.81
CA LEU A 54 4.37 -0.65 -1.65
C LEU A 54 3.54 0.62 -1.84
N VAL A 55 2.34 0.61 -1.30
CA VAL A 55 1.54 1.82 -1.10
C VAL A 55 1.37 2.09 0.38
N ALA A 56 1.41 3.35 0.76
CA ALA A 56 1.17 3.76 2.14
C ALA A 56 0.39 5.07 2.23
N THR A 57 -0.47 5.14 3.23
CA THR A 57 -1.26 6.33 3.52
C THR A 57 -0.60 7.16 4.62
N GLU A 58 -0.44 8.46 4.36
CA GLU A 58 0.17 9.40 5.30
C GLU A 58 -0.88 9.90 6.31
N LYS A 59 -0.58 9.77 7.60
CA LYS A 59 -1.53 10.08 8.69
C LYS A 59 -2.00 11.53 8.69
N SER A 60 -1.07 12.46 8.53
CA SER A 60 -1.30 13.90 8.71
C SER A 60 -2.09 14.53 7.56
N THR A 61 -1.85 14.09 6.33
CA THR A 61 -2.43 14.70 5.12
C THR A 61 -3.55 13.85 4.51
N GLY A 62 -3.59 12.55 4.82
CA GLY A 62 -4.49 11.61 4.15
C GLY A 62 -4.09 11.32 2.71
N LYS A 63 -2.88 11.66 2.29
CA LYS A 63 -2.36 11.35 0.96
C LYS A 63 -1.99 9.87 0.85
N LEU A 64 -2.14 9.32 -0.35
CA LEU A 64 -1.65 7.99 -0.71
C LEU A 64 -0.36 8.12 -1.50
N TYR A 65 0.64 7.35 -1.11
CA TYR A 65 1.95 7.33 -1.72
C TYR A 65 2.31 5.96 -2.26
N LEU A 66 2.89 5.91 -3.46
CA LEU A 66 3.58 4.76 -4.04
C LEU A 66 5.06 4.81 -3.69
N TYR A 67 5.60 3.69 -3.23
CA TYR A 67 7.02 3.45 -2.99
C TYR A 67 7.44 2.32 -3.92
N LYS A 68 8.17 2.66 -4.99
CA LYS A 68 8.54 1.64 -5.98
C LYS A 68 9.59 0.70 -5.43
N GLY A 69 9.48 -0.58 -5.74
CA GLY A 69 10.51 -1.56 -5.46
C GLY A 69 11.77 -1.28 -6.28
N ASN A 70 12.95 -1.47 -5.68
CA ASN A 70 14.22 -1.41 -6.42
C ASN A 70 15.09 -2.66 -6.27
N GLY A 71 14.52 -3.73 -5.68
CA GLY A 71 15.17 -5.03 -5.48
C GLY A 71 15.92 -5.15 -4.15
N ASN A 72 16.42 -4.03 -3.62
CA ASN A 72 17.09 -3.97 -2.31
C ASN A 72 16.31 -3.17 -1.26
N GLY A 73 15.17 -2.60 -1.64
CA GLY A 73 14.35 -1.75 -0.81
C GLY A 73 13.38 -0.94 -1.67
N LEU A 74 13.16 0.32 -1.28
CA LEU A 74 12.17 1.20 -1.88
C LEU A 74 12.82 2.47 -2.44
N THR A 75 12.25 3.03 -3.50
CA THR A 75 12.58 4.36 -3.99
C THR A 75 11.96 5.46 -3.12
N SER A 76 12.27 6.72 -3.46
CA SER A 76 11.50 7.86 -3.00
C SER A 76 10.02 7.70 -3.36
N ARG A 77 9.15 8.19 -2.47
CA ARG A 77 7.70 8.12 -2.62
C ARG A 77 7.18 9.01 -3.75
N THR A 78 6.15 8.55 -4.44
CA THR A 78 5.37 9.33 -5.43
C THR A 78 3.94 9.47 -4.92
N GLU A 79 3.36 10.67 -4.96
CA GLU A 79 1.95 10.87 -4.59
C GLU A 79 1.04 10.28 -5.68
N ILE A 80 0.12 9.41 -5.28
CA ILE A 80 -0.86 8.76 -6.17
C ILE A 80 -2.31 8.95 -5.68
N GLY A 81 -2.49 9.67 -4.58
CA GLY A 81 -3.79 10.09 -4.07
C GLY A 81 -3.66 11.35 -3.23
N THR A 82 -4.46 12.36 -3.55
CA THR A 82 -4.29 13.74 -3.06
C THR A 82 -4.82 13.98 -1.65
N GLY A 83 -5.67 13.09 -1.12
CA GLY A 83 -6.26 13.21 0.22
C GLY A 83 -7.36 12.19 0.47
N GLY A 84 -7.88 12.15 1.71
CA GLY A 84 -9.01 11.29 2.11
C GLY A 84 -8.66 9.84 2.46
N TRP A 85 -7.46 9.37 2.15
CA TRP A 85 -7.04 7.99 2.37
C TRP A 85 -6.77 7.63 3.84
N ASN A 86 -6.59 8.62 4.72
CA ASN A 86 -6.57 8.39 6.15
C ASN A 86 -7.99 8.16 6.74
N GLY A 87 -9.04 8.46 5.98
CA GLY A 87 -10.44 8.28 6.32
C GLY A 87 -11.08 7.01 5.76
N ILE A 88 -10.28 5.98 5.44
CA ILE A 88 -10.77 4.65 5.03
C ILE A 88 -10.69 3.66 6.20
N SER A 89 -11.68 2.79 6.34
CA SER A 89 -11.67 1.74 7.38
C SER A 89 -10.79 0.57 6.95
N GLY A 90 -10.79 0.21 5.67
CA GLY A 90 -10.00 -0.88 5.07
C GLY A 90 -9.16 -0.44 3.88
N LEU A 91 -8.01 -1.09 3.69
CA LEU A 91 -7.17 -1.00 2.50
C LEU A 91 -6.68 -2.42 2.16
N ALA A 92 -6.92 -2.86 0.94
CA ALA A 92 -6.38 -4.09 0.38
C ALA A 92 -5.73 -3.80 -0.97
N ALA A 93 -4.75 -4.60 -1.35
CA ALA A 93 -4.02 -4.44 -2.59
C ALA A 93 -3.66 -5.82 -3.15
N ALA A 94 -3.88 -6.00 -4.45
CA ALA A 94 -3.63 -7.21 -5.23
C ALA A 94 -3.94 -6.91 -6.71
N ASP A 95 -3.65 -7.81 -7.63
CA ASP A 95 -4.25 -7.77 -8.97
C ASP A 95 -5.70 -8.28 -8.90
N PHE A 96 -6.65 -7.37 -8.66
CA PHE A 96 -8.08 -7.71 -8.52
C PHE A 96 -8.76 -7.86 -9.87
N THR A 97 -8.20 -7.25 -10.92
CA THR A 97 -8.74 -7.27 -12.27
C THR A 97 -8.21 -8.41 -13.14
N GLY A 98 -7.11 -9.04 -12.74
CA GLY A 98 -6.43 -10.10 -13.49
C GLY A 98 -5.64 -9.58 -14.70
N ASP A 99 -5.29 -8.29 -14.72
CA ASP A 99 -4.60 -7.65 -15.85
C ASP A 99 -3.07 -7.66 -15.73
N GLY A 100 -2.55 -8.30 -14.67
CA GLY A 100 -1.13 -8.37 -14.35
C GLY A 100 -0.58 -7.08 -13.75
N THR A 101 -1.44 -6.18 -13.27
CA THR A 101 -1.07 -4.92 -12.61
C THR A 101 -1.66 -4.88 -11.21
N GLY A 102 -0.91 -4.36 -10.25
CA GLY A 102 -1.41 -4.16 -8.91
C GLY A 102 -2.55 -3.14 -8.81
N ASP A 103 -3.66 -3.54 -8.21
CA ASP A 103 -4.84 -2.74 -7.92
C ASP A 103 -4.96 -2.43 -6.41
N ILE A 104 -5.83 -1.48 -6.07
CA ILE A 104 -6.17 -1.14 -4.68
C ILE A 104 -7.68 -1.19 -4.47
N ALA A 105 -8.11 -1.80 -3.37
CA ALA A 105 -9.47 -1.71 -2.87
C ALA A 105 -9.49 -1.00 -1.51
N ALA A 106 -10.44 -0.08 -1.31
CA ALA A 106 -10.58 0.67 -0.07
C ALA A 106 -12.04 0.76 0.38
N VAL A 107 -12.25 0.64 1.68
CA VAL A 107 -13.58 0.83 2.29
C VAL A 107 -13.68 2.26 2.80
N GLU A 108 -14.64 3.00 2.26
CA GLU A 108 -14.89 4.38 2.66
C GLU A 108 -15.48 4.41 4.07
N SER A 109 -14.81 5.14 4.98
CA SER A 109 -15.32 5.32 6.35
C SER A 109 -15.78 6.74 6.65
N ASN A 110 -15.44 7.70 5.78
CA ASN A 110 -15.81 9.11 5.94
C ASN A 110 -16.65 9.62 4.76
N THR A 111 -17.66 10.41 5.09
CA THR A 111 -18.74 10.97 4.24
C THR A 111 -19.97 10.07 4.07
N GLY A 112 -21.10 10.66 3.68
CA GLY A 112 -22.49 10.13 3.75
C GLY A 112 -22.80 8.88 2.89
N GLU A 113 -21.77 8.11 2.59
CA GLU A 113 -21.75 6.89 1.78
C GLU A 113 -21.03 5.75 2.55
N THR A 114 -21.29 5.67 3.86
CA THR A 114 -20.54 4.84 4.81
C THR A 114 -20.48 3.36 4.43
N GLY A 115 -19.27 2.79 4.43
CA GLY A 115 -19.04 1.35 4.26
C GLY A 115 -19.10 0.88 2.81
N LYS A 116 -19.09 1.79 1.82
CA LYS A 116 -18.93 1.41 0.42
C LYS A 116 -17.52 0.89 0.15
N LEU A 117 -17.44 -0.09 -0.74
CA LEU A 117 -16.17 -0.64 -1.23
C LEU A 117 -15.88 -0.07 -2.62
N TYR A 118 -14.69 0.49 -2.76
CA TYR A 118 -14.22 1.06 -4.02
C TYR A 118 -12.98 0.33 -4.53
N LEU A 119 -12.94 0.09 -5.84
CA LEU A 119 -11.78 -0.40 -6.57
C LEU A 119 -11.09 0.74 -7.32
N TYR A 120 -9.77 0.78 -7.24
CA TYR A 120 -8.87 1.68 -7.95
C TYR A 120 -7.92 0.81 -8.76
N LYS A 121 -8.05 0.83 -10.09
CA LYS A 121 -7.26 -0.03 -10.95
C LYS A 121 -5.85 0.53 -11.12
N GLY A 122 -4.85 -0.33 -11.14
CA GLY A 122 -3.50 0.04 -11.55
C GLY A 122 -3.45 0.37 -13.04
N THR A 123 -2.66 1.36 -13.42
CA THR A 123 -2.48 1.72 -14.85
C THR A 123 -1.25 1.08 -15.49
N GLY A 124 -0.41 0.40 -14.69
CA GLY A 124 0.88 -0.14 -15.11
C GLY A 124 1.98 0.91 -15.20
N THR A 125 1.70 2.16 -14.84
CA THR A 125 2.67 3.27 -14.83
C THR A 125 2.98 3.78 -13.42
N GLY A 126 2.54 3.04 -12.40
CA GLY A 126 2.62 3.48 -11.00
C GLY A 126 1.59 4.55 -10.64
N THR A 127 0.43 4.56 -11.30
CA THR A 127 -0.72 5.41 -10.98
C THR A 127 -2.00 4.58 -10.92
N LEU A 128 -3.09 5.20 -10.44
CA LEU A 128 -4.40 4.58 -10.30
C LEU A 128 -5.42 5.26 -11.22
N THR A 129 -6.42 4.51 -11.67
CA THR A 129 -7.61 5.07 -12.30
C THR A 129 -8.51 5.78 -11.28
N THR A 130 -9.57 6.44 -11.78
CA THR A 130 -10.68 6.85 -10.92
C THR A 130 -11.32 5.63 -10.25
N ARG A 131 -11.86 5.84 -9.05
CA ARG A 131 -12.51 4.80 -8.26
C ARG A 131 -13.79 4.30 -8.92
N THR A 132 -14.04 3.01 -8.83
CA THR A 132 -15.31 2.37 -9.19
C THR A 132 -15.94 1.78 -7.94
N GLU A 133 -17.22 2.08 -7.68
CA GLU A 133 -17.96 1.43 -6.59
C GLU A 133 -18.18 -0.05 -6.94
N ILE A 134 -17.77 -0.94 -6.05
CA ILE A 134 -17.93 -2.40 -6.19
C ILE A 134 -18.66 -3.04 -4.99
N GLY A 135 -19.08 -2.21 -4.03
CA GLY A 135 -19.90 -2.62 -2.90
C GLY A 135 -20.69 -1.45 -2.33
N THR A 136 -21.98 -1.66 -2.11
CA THR A 136 -22.96 -0.60 -1.84
C THR A 136 -23.08 -0.16 -0.37
N GLY A 137 -22.33 -0.78 0.54
CA GLY A 137 -22.38 -0.48 1.99
C GLY A 137 -22.16 -1.72 2.88
N GLY A 138 -21.70 -1.52 4.11
CA GLY A 138 -21.57 -2.58 5.13
C GLY A 138 -20.27 -3.40 5.09
N TRP A 139 -19.26 -2.95 4.37
CA TRP A 139 -17.91 -3.55 4.31
C TRP A 139 -16.99 -3.13 5.46
#